data_AF-W8BM37-F1
#
_entry.id   AF-W8BM37-F1
#
_cell.length_a   1.000
_cell.length_b   1.000
_cell.length_c   1.000
_cell.angle_alpha   90.00
_cell.angle_beta   90.00
_cell.angle_gamma   90.00
#
_symmetry.space_group_name_H-M   'P 1'
#
loop_
_entity.id
_entity.type
_entity.pdbx_description
1 polymer ?
#
loop_
_entity_poly.entity_id
_entity_poly.type
_entity_poly.pdbx_seq_one_letter_code
_entity_poly.pdbx_strand_id
1 'polypeptide(L)'
;MMCGLPIFNHRTYKSRRQAAWLPREVPVTLPGKPRLTLLNKNVSLSSESVRFEFELEGPSHISIFVQPLEKVTVSGWSFLSDYLRNQPPFHVYFSSGKIKTPLNFYIDLQKESSDFNEPLMQLGISAHWVSFEHERDAETQKFLATFPPYSYVMEWPSSYERYIF
;
A
#
# COMPACT_ATOMS: atom_id res chain seq x y z
N MET A 1 -5.86 9.95 2.00
CA MET A 1 -5.37 9.09 0.90
C MET A 1 -6.32 7.91 0.70
N MET A 2 -6.78 7.64 -0.53
CA MET A 2 -7.66 6.52 -0.94
C MET A 2 -8.91 6.21 -0.08
N CYS A 3 -9.38 7.16 0.73
CA CYS A 3 -10.48 6.98 1.71
C CYS A 3 -10.25 5.80 2.67
N GLY A 4 -9.00 5.38 2.90
CA GLY A 4 -8.67 4.24 3.77
C GLY A 4 -8.99 2.87 3.17
N LEU A 5 -9.29 2.78 1.87
CA LEU A 5 -9.66 1.51 1.24
C LEU A 5 -8.46 0.84 0.56
N PRO A 6 -8.34 -0.49 0.66
CA PRO A 6 -7.25 -1.24 0.04
C PRO A 6 -7.49 -1.38 -1.46
N ILE A 7 -7.18 -0.32 -2.21
CA ILE A 7 -7.35 -0.33 -3.67
C ILE A 7 -6.18 -1.08 -4.30
N PHE A 8 -6.50 -2.16 -5.01
CA PHE A 8 -5.53 -3.05 -5.65
C PHE A 8 -4.65 -2.38 -6.71
N ASN A 9 -5.17 -1.36 -7.38
CA ASN A 9 -4.44 -0.61 -8.38
C ASN A 9 -5.05 0.78 -8.52
N HIS A 10 -4.22 1.82 -8.69
CA HIS A 10 -4.75 3.18 -8.92
C HIS A 10 -5.77 3.26 -10.07
N ARG A 11 -5.74 2.39 -11.08
CA ARG A 11 -6.70 2.39 -12.20
C ARG A 11 -8.10 1.94 -11.80
N THR A 12 -8.24 1.14 -10.75
CA THR A 12 -9.52 0.56 -10.32
C THR A 12 -10.22 1.39 -9.25
N TYR A 13 -9.70 2.57 -8.91
CA TYR A 13 -10.25 3.40 -7.84
C TYR A 13 -11.73 3.78 -8.04
N LYS A 14 -12.18 3.89 -9.29
CA LYS A 14 -13.57 4.20 -9.64
C LYS A 14 -14.53 3.08 -9.27
N SER A 15 -14.07 1.82 -9.29
CA SER A 15 -14.88 0.65 -8.95
C SER A 15 -15.39 0.69 -7.51
N ARG A 16 -14.75 1.46 -6.62
CA ARG A 16 -15.26 1.75 -5.27
C ARG A 16 -16.68 2.28 -5.26
N ARG A 17 -17.08 3.07 -6.28
CA ARG A 17 -18.45 3.63 -6.37
C ARG A 17 -19.52 2.59 -6.71
N GLN A 18 -19.11 1.41 -7.16
CA GLN A 18 -19.97 0.31 -7.56
C GLN A 18 -19.80 -0.91 -6.64
N ALA A 19 -19.04 -0.76 -5.56
CA ALA A 19 -18.83 -1.84 -4.61
C ALA A 19 -20.14 -2.14 -3.87
N ALA A 20 -20.51 -3.43 -3.83
CA ALA A 20 -21.55 -3.93 -2.96
C ALA A 20 -20.93 -4.46 -1.67
N TRP A 21 -21.68 -4.41 -0.58
CA TRP A 21 -21.28 -4.96 0.71
C TRP A 21 -22.18 -6.14 1.06
N LEU A 22 -21.57 -7.22 1.55
CA LEU A 22 -22.30 -8.32 2.15
C LEU A 22 -22.26 -8.15 3.67
N PRO A 23 -23.42 -8.09 4.34
CA PRO A 23 -23.44 -7.89 5.77
C PRO A 23 -22.79 -9.03 6.52
N ARG A 24 -21.93 -8.68 7.48
CA ARG A 24 -21.30 -9.61 8.41
C ARG A 24 -21.32 -9.03 9.81
N GLU A 25 -21.63 -9.87 10.79
CA GLU A 25 -21.59 -9.50 12.21
C GLU A 25 -20.15 -9.52 12.75
N VAL A 26 -19.33 -10.45 12.24
CA VAL A 26 -17.93 -10.62 12.62
C VAL A 26 -17.03 -10.12 11.48
N PRO A 27 -16.07 -9.22 11.75
CA PRO A 27 -15.10 -8.81 10.75
C PRO A 27 -14.31 -10.00 10.20
N VAL A 28 -13.93 -9.91 8.92
CA VAL A 28 -13.07 -10.91 8.27
C VAL A 28 -11.75 -11.02 9.03
N THR A 29 -11.32 -12.25 9.32
CA THR A 29 -9.97 -12.50 9.83
C THR A 29 -8.96 -12.26 8.72
N LEU A 30 -8.17 -11.19 8.84
CA LEU A 30 -7.11 -10.92 7.89
C LEU A 30 -5.94 -11.90 8.11
N PRO A 31 -5.32 -12.43 7.04
CA PRO A 31 -4.17 -13.32 7.17
C PRO A 31 -2.94 -12.68 7.82
N GLY A 32 -2.89 -11.35 7.82
CA GLY A 32 -1.83 -10.59 8.46
C GLY A 32 -1.98 -9.09 8.19
N LYS A 33 -0.91 -8.35 8.49
CA LYS A 33 -0.78 -6.93 8.19
C LYS A 33 0.57 -6.68 7.53
N PRO A 34 0.66 -5.77 6.54
CA PRO A 34 1.97 -5.36 6.05
C PRO A 34 2.73 -4.62 7.16
N ARG A 35 4.05 -4.75 7.17
CA ARG A 35 4.94 -4.07 8.11
C ARG A 35 5.84 -3.13 7.33
N LEU A 36 5.62 -1.83 7.52
CA LEU A 36 6.50 -0.78 7.01
C LEU A 36 7.42 -0.32 8.14
N THR A 37 8.72 -0.47 7.94
CA THR A 37 9.77 -0.03 8.88
C THR A 37 10.54 1.12 8.26
N LEU A 38 10.61 2.26 8.95
CA LEU A 38 11.54 3.34 8.59
C LEU A 38 12.94 2.92 9.05
N LEU A 39 13.83 2.66 8.10
CA LEU A 39 15.21 2.28 8.38
C LEU A 39 16.06 3.51 8.69
N ASN A 40 15.85 4.59 7.95
CA ASN A 40 16.68 5.78 8.05
C ASN A 40 15.94 7.03 7.53
N LYS A 41 16.31 8.19 8.08
CA LYS A 41 15.89 9.52 7.63
C LYS A 41 17.12 10.41 7.58
N ASN A 42 17.60 10.70 6.37
CA ASN A 42 18.81 11.49 6.17
C ASN A 42 18.47 12.86 5.58
N VAL A 43 18.78 13.93 6.31
CA VAL A 43 18.52 15.31 5.92
C VAL A 43 19.79 15.90 5.32
N SER A 44 19.66 16.42 4.10
CA SER A 44 20.71 17.19 3.42
C SER A 44 20.31 18.65 3.39
N LEU A 45 20.96 19.45 4.25
CA LEU A 45 20.73 20.89 4.33
C LEU A 45 21.25 21.65 3.09
N SER A 46 22.27 21.10 2.40
CA SER A 46 22.85 21.75 1.21
C SER A 46 21.98 21.63 -0.04
N SER A 47 21.14 20.60 -0.12
CA SER A 47 20.24 20.35 -1.25
C SER A 47 18.76 20.51 -0.88
N GLU A 48 18.48 21.05 0.31
CA GLU A 48 17.13 21.21 0.87
C GLU A 48 16.28 19.94 0.66
N SER A 49 16.88 18.78 0.91
CA SER A 49 16.26 17.49 0.65
C SER A 49 16.38 16.54 1.84
N VAL A 50 15.44 15.61 1.91
CA VAL A 50 15.45 14.52 2.89
C VAL A 50 15.18 13.21 2.20
N ARG A 51 15.97 12.19 2.53
CA ARG A 51 15.77 10.81 2.09
C ARG A 51 15.16 10.01 3.22
N PHE A 52 14.04 9.37 2.93
CA PHE A 52 13.50 8.30 3.77
C PHE A 52 13.84 6.96 3.16
N GLU A 53 14.36 6.04 3.97
CA GLU A 53 14.67 4.66 3.58
C GLU A 53 13.76 3.71 4.34
N PHE A 54 13.07 2.84 3.62
CA PHE A 54 12.06 1.94 4.16
C PHE A 54 12.37 0.48 3.83
N GLU A 55 11.94 -0.38 4.74
CA GLU A 55 11.74 -1.81 4.50
C GLU A 55 10.24 -2.11 4.60
N LEU A 56 9.70 -2.79 3.59
CA LEU A 56 8.30 -3.20 3.54
C LEU A 56 8.16 -4.71 3.42
N GLU A 57 7.53 -5.31 4.42
CA GLU A 57 7.15 -6.70 4.43
C GLU A 57 5.64 -6.84 4.27
N GLY A 58 5.20 -7.87 3.57
CA GLY A 58 3.77 -8.11 3.37
C GLY A 58 3.48 -9.26 2.40
N PRO A 59 2.24 -9.33 1.90
CA PRO A 59 1.83 -10.38 0.96
C PRO A 59 2.46 -10.21 -0.42
N SER A 60 2.17 -11.15 -1.32
CA SER A 60 2.66 -11.17 -2.70
C SER A 60 2.15 -10.03 -3.57
N HIS A 61 1.13 -9.28 -3.14
CA HIS A 61 0.54 -8.17 -3.89
C HIS A 61 0.38 -6.95 -2.99
N ILE A 62 1.11 -5.88 -3.30
CA ILE A 62 1.12 -4.65 -2.50
C ILE A 62 1.03 -3.44 -3.44
N SER A 63 0.14 -2.50 -3.14
CA SER A 63 0.17 -1.16 -3.73
C SER A 63 0.69 -0.14 -2.72
N ILE A 64 1.69 0.63 -3.14
CA ILE A 64 2.29 1.71 -2.36
C ILE A 64 1.81 3.02 -2.97
N PHE A 65 1.17 3.85 -2.14
CA PHE A 65 0.71 5.17 -2.50
C PHE A 65 1.55 6.22 -1.77
N VAL A 66 2.10 7.18 -2.51
CA VAL A 66 2.93 8.26 -1.97
C VAL A 66 2.24 9.58 -2.23
N GLN A 67 1.87 10.30 -1.17
CA GLN A 67 1.29 11.64 -1.26
C GLN A 67 2.20 12.61 -0.51
N PRO A 68 3.01 13.43 -1.20
CA PRO A 68 3.69 14.54 -0.55
C PRO A 68 2.65 15.52 0.01
N LEU A 69 2.98 16.16 1.14
CA LEU A 69 2.18 17.22 1.75
C LEU A 69 2.43 18.56 1.05
N GLU A 70 1.72 19.60 1.49
CA GLU A 70 1.81 20.92 0.86
C GLU A 70 3.24 21.44 0.83
N LYS A 71 3.65 22.01 -0.31
CA LYS A 71 5.00 22.57 -0.54
C LYS A 71 6.14 21.55 -0.44
N VAL A 72 5.83 20.26 -0.47
CA VAL A 72 6.81 19.17 -0.57
C VAL A 72 6.71 18.54 -1.95
N THR A 73 7.85 18.25 -2.57
CA THR A 73 7.94 17.55 -3.86
C THR A 73 8.72 16.25 -3.70
N VAL A 74 8.33 15.21 -4.45
CA VAL A 74 9.14 13.99 -4.55
C VAL A 74 10.16 14.21 -5.65
N SER A 75 11.43 14.33 -5.29
CA SER A 75 12.54 14.63 -6.22
C SER A 75 13.22 13.36 -6.75
N GLY A 76 13.08 12.25 -6.05
CA GLY A 76 13.69 10.97 -6.42
C GLY A 76 13.14 9.81 -5.60
N TRP A 77 13.38 8.58 -6.06
CA TRP A 77 13.04 7.34 -5.36
C TRP A 77 13.78 6.15 -5.97
N SER A 78 13.73 4.99 -5.32
CA SER A 78 14.30 3.75 -5.88
C SER A 78 13.43 3.08 -6.97
N PHE A 79 12.27 3.65 -7.29
CA PHE A 79 11.39 3.14 -8.34
C PHE A 79 11.69 3.80 -9.69
N LEU A 80 10.90 3.45 -10.72
CA LEU A 80 11.03 4.03 -12.05
C LEU A 80 10.81 5.55 -12.01
N SER A 81 11.84 6.33 -12.33
CA SER A 81 11.83 7.81 -12.29
C SER A 81 10.73 8.42 -13.16
N ASP A 82 10.41 7.78 -14.29
CA ASP A 82 9.35 8.18 -15.23
C ASP A 82 7.97 8.36 -14.58
N TYR A 83 7.70 7.65 -13.48
CA TYR A 83 6.44 7.76 -12.75
C TYR A 83 6.32 9.05 -11.93
N LEU A 84 7.43 9.73 -11.64
CA LEU A 84 7.42 11.06 -10.98
C LEU A 84 6.90 12.17 -11.90
N ARG A 85 6.75 11.91 -13.21
CA ARG A 85 6.08 12.84 -14.14
C ARG A 85 4.56 12.91 -13.96
N ASN A 86 3.98 11.95 -13.23
CA ASN A 86 2.56 11.95 -12.92
C ASN A 86 2.24 12.89 -11.75
N GLN A 87 0.95 13.21 -11.59
CA GLN A 87 0.50 13.96 -10.42
C GLN A 87 0.35 13.02 -9.21
N PRO A 88 0.69 13.49 -7.98
CA PRO A 88 0.41 12.73 -6.76
C PRO A 88 -1.11 12.54 -6.54
N PRO A 89 -1.53 11.50 -5.80
CA PRO A 89 -0.69 10.50 -5.14
C PRO A 89 -0.04 9.55 -6.16
N PHE A 90 1.27 9.37 -6.03
CA PHE A 90 2.01 8.42 -6.84
C PHE A 90 1.63 6.99 -6.44
N HIS A 91 1.68 6.06 -7.39
CA HIS A 91 1.32 4.67 -7.16
C HIS A 91 2.38 3.73 -7.73
N VAL A 92 2.87 2.85 -6.88
CA VAL A 92 3.75 1.75 -7.24
C VAL A 92 3.04 0.45 -6.89
N TYR A 93 2.95 -0.45 -7.85
CA TYR A 93 2.46 -1.80 -7.62
C TYR A 93 3.65 -2.75 -7.53
N PHE A 94 3.74 -3.47 -6.42
CA PHE A 94 4.76 -4.45 -6.15
C PHE A 94 4.13 -5.84 -6.05
N SER A 95 4.73 -6.81 -6.73
CA SER A 95 4.35 -8.20 -6.58
C SER A 95 5.55 -9.12 -6.50
N SER A 96 5.49 -10.12 -5.63
CA SER A 96 6.53 -11.13 -5.43
C SER A 96 5.98 -12.55 -5.65
N GLY A 97 6.86 -13.45 -6.07
CA GLY A 97 6.55 -14.86 -6.29
C GLY A 97 6.73 -15.69 -5.02
N LYS A 98 7.22 -16.94 -5.20
CA LYS A 98 7.43 -17.90 -4.11
C LYS A 98 8.45 -17.43 -3.06
N ILE A 99 9.47 -16.67 -3.48
CA ILE A 99 10.48 -16.13 -2.59
C ILE A 99 10.01 -14.75 -2.14
N LYS A 100 9.65 -14.64 -0.86
CA LYS A 100 9.22 -13.39 -0.23
C LYS A 100 10.44 -12.76 0.44
N THR A 101 11.00 -11.74 -0.19
CA THR A 101 11.99 -10.85 0.43
C THR A 101 11.34 -9.51 0.77
N PRO A 102 11.68 -8.88 1.90
CA PRO A 102 11.27 -7.51 2.18
C PRO A 102 11.65 -6.58 1.02
N LEU A 103 10.77 -5.63 0.71
CA LEU A 103 11.03 -4.61 -0.29
C LEU A 103 11.73 -3.43 0.39
N ASN A 104 12.99 -3.22 0.06
CA ASN A 104 13.73 -2.03 0.47
C ASN A 104 13.61 -0.94 -0.60
N PHE A 105 13.21 0.26 -0.20
CA PHE A 105 13.04 1.38 -1.12
C PHE A 105 13.33 2.71 -0.42
N TYR A 106 13.65 3.75 -1.20
CA TYR A 106 13.82 5.10 -0.70
C TYR A 106 12.92 6.09 -1.42
N ILE A 107 12.62 7.20 -0.74
CA ILE A 107 11.90 8.36 -1.29
C ILE A 107 12.68 9.61 -0.88
N ASP A 108 13.07 10.39 -1.88
CA ASP A 108 13.68 11.71 -1.71
C ASP A 108 12.61 12.79 -1.83
N LEU A 109 12.54 13.65 -0.82
CA LEU A 109 11.66 14.80 -0.78
C LEU A 109 12.47 16.09 -0.81
N GLN A 110 11.92 17.12 -1.43
CA GLN A 110 12.43 18.49 -1.42
C GLN A 110 11.36 19.44 -0.90
N LYS A 111 11.81 20.47 -0.19
CA LYS A 111 10.97 21.53 0.38
C LYS A 111 11.80 22.80 0.48
N GLU A 112 11.22 23.96 0.17
CA GLU A 112 11.90 25.28 0.26
C GLU A 112 12.29 25.70 1.71
N SER A 113 11.91 24.91 2.71
CA SER A 113 12.19 25.18 4.12
C SER A 113 13.12 24.10 4.65
N SER A 114 14.10 24.53 5.44
CA SER A 114 15.04 23.65 6.13
C SER A 114 14.45 22.89 7.32
N ASP A 115 13.16 23.07 7.63
CA ASP A 115 12.48 22.29 8.66
C ASP A 115 11.85 21.01 8.09
N PHE A 116 12.48 19.88 8.44
CA PHE A 116 12.06 18.52 8.11
C PHE A 116 11.50 17.77 9.32
N ASN A 117 11.20 18.44 10.44
CA ASN A 117 10.61 17.82 11.63
C ASN A 117 9.08 17.72 11.54
N GLU A 118 8.46 18.53 10.70
CA GLU A 118 7.05 18.37 10.36
C GLU A 118 6.82 17.15 9.46
N PRO A 119 5.59 16.61 9.43
CA PRO A 119 5.18 15.68 8.40
C PRO A 119 5.43 16.24 6.99
N LEU A 120 5.96 15.40 6.12
CA LEU A 120 6.31 15.71 4.73
C LEU A 120 5.52 14.88 3.72
N MET A 121 5.06 13.69 4.11
CA MET A 121 4.27 12.83 3.23
C MET A 121 3.30 11.93 3.99
N GLN A 122 2.25 11.52 3.28
CA GLN A 122 1.47 10.33 3.63
C GLN A 122 1.96 9.16 2.79
N LEU A 123 2.10 7.99 3.41
CA LEU A 123 2.30 6.72 2.74
C LEU A 123 1.09 5.81 2.98
N GLY A 124 0.58 5.20 1.92
CA GLY A 124 -0.52 4.24 1.99
C GLY A 124 -0.07 2.89 1.46
N ILE A 125 -0.22 1.84 2.24
CA ILE A 125 0.14 0.48 1.88
C ILE A 125 -1.14 -0.34 1.78
N SER A 126 -1.49 -0.74 0.56
CA SER A 126 -2.59 -1.65 0.27
C SER A 126 -2.05 -3.05 0.09
N ALA A 127 -2.28 -3.93 1.07
CA ALA A 127 -1.82 -5.31 1.04
C ALA A 127 -2.97 -6.25 0.64
N HIS A 128 -2.70 -7.18 -0.27
CA HIS A 128 -3.70 -8.13 -0.79
C HIS A 128 -3.19 -9.57 -0.69
N TRP A 129 -3.92 -10.41 0.03
CA TRP A 129 -3.64 -11.84 0.16
C TRP A 129 -4.41 -12.62 -0.90
N VAL A 130 -3.90 -12.61 -2.12
CA VAL A 130 -4.48 -13.36 -3.26
C VAL A 130 -3.89 -14.77 -3.30
N SER A 131 -4.30 -15.63 -2.37
CA SER A 131 -3.82 -17.02 -2.31
C SER A 131 -4.80 -17.94 -1.59
N PHE A 132 -4.60 -19.25 -1.70
CA PHE A 132 -5.29 -20.25 -0.89
C PHE A 132 -4.46 -20.69 0.35
N GLU A 133 -3.33 -20.01 0.60
CA GLU A 133 -2.36 -20.43 1.62
C GLU A 133 -2.73 -19.98 3.03
N HIS A 134 -3.68 -19.05 3.16
CA HIS A 134 -4.12 -18.52 4.43
C HIS A 134 -5.41 -19.18 4.89
N GLU A 135 -5.60 -19.24 6.20
CA GLU A 135 -6.80 -19.81 6.80
C GLU A 135 -8.02 -18.91 6.57
N ARG A 136 -9.12 -19.54 6.17
CA ARG A 136 -10.43 -18.90 5.99
C ARG A 136 -11.23 -19.02 7.26
N ASP A 137 -11.87 -17.94 7.68
CA ASP A 137 -12.82 -18.02 8.79
C ASP A 137 -14.06 -18.88 8.43
N ALA A 138 -14.73 -19.41 9.45
CA ALA A 138 -15.83 -20.37 9.28
C ALA A 138 -17.04 -19.80 8.51
N GLU A 139 -17.35 -18.51 8.68
CA GLU A 139 -18.45 -17.86 7.98
C GLU A 139 -18.12 -17.68 6.49
N THR A 140 -16.88 -17.33 6.15
CA THR A 140 -16.37 -17.32 4.78
C THR A 140 -16.45 -18.70 4.16
N GLN A 141 -15.97 -19.76 4.85
CA GLN A 141 -16.06 -21.13 4.33
C GLN A 141 -17.50 -21.56 4.06
N LYS A 142 -18.44 -21.23 4.96
CA LYS A 142 -19.87 -21.51 4.80
C LYS A 142 -20.46 -20.78 3.59
N PHE A 143 -20.10 -19.51 3.37
CA PHE A 143 -20.52 -18.75 2.20
C PHE A 143 -19.97 -19.34 0.90
N LEU A 144 -18.69 -19.70 0.87
CA LEU A 144 -18.05 -20.31 -0.29
C LEU A 144 -18.68 -21.66 -0.68
N ALA A 145 -19.15 -22.44 0.30
CA ALA A 145 -19.86 -23.70 0.05
C ALA A 145 -21.22 -23.52 -0.66
N THR A 146 -21.76 -22.30 -0.74
CA THR A 146 -23.01 -22.03 -1.48
C THR A 146 -22.80 -21.88 -2.98
N PHE A 147 -21.55 -21.73 -3.43
CA PHE A 147 -21.24 -21.60 -4.85
C PHE A 147 -21.27 -22.96 -5.55
N PRO A 148 -21.70 -23.03 -6.83
CA PRO A 148 -21.68 -24.26 -7.60
C PRO A 148 -20.27 -24.86 -7.71
N PRO A 149 -20.13 -26.19 -7.81
CA PRO A 149 -18.82 -26.88 -7.79
C PRO A 149 -17.91 -26.55 -8.98
N TYR A 150 -18.45 -25.99 -10.06
CA TYR A 150 -17.69 -25.52 -11.23
C TYR A 150 -17.19 -24.07 -11.08
N SER A 151 -17.50 -23.39 -9.97
CA SER A 151 -17.10 -22.00 -9.74
C SER A 151 -15.69 -21.93 -9.17
N TYR A 152 -14.82 -21.15 -9.79
CA TYR A 152 -13.55 -20.77 -9.20
C TYR A 152 -13.74 -19.52 -8.34
N VAL A 153 -13.82 -19.70 -7.02
CA VAL A 153 -14.00 -18.60 -6.08
C VAL A 153 -12.67 -18.28 -5.41
N MET A 154 -12.18 -17.07 -5.66
CA MET A 154 -10.97 -16.53 -5.06
C MET A 154 -11.33 -15.41 -4.10
N GLU A 155 -11.01 -15.59 -2.83
CA GLU A 155 -11.09 -14.52 -1.84
C GLU A 155 -9.84 -13.64 -1.93
N TRP A 156 -10.03 -12.32 -1.82
CA TRP A 156 -8.93 -11.36 -1.75
C TRP A 156 -9.00 -10.54 -0.45
N PRO A 157 -8.73 -11.13 0.73
CA PRO A 157 -8.58 -10.36 1.96
C PRO A 157 -7.53 -9.28 1.74
N SER A 158 -7.82 -8.08 2.23
CA SER A 158 -6.95 -6.94 2.01
C SER A 158 -7.03 -5.93 3.14
N SER A 159 -5.92 -5.24 3.36
CA SER A 159 -5.79 -4.22 4.39
C SER A 159 -5.12 -2.98 3.82
N TYR A 160 -5.42 -1.85 4.44
CA TYR A 160 -4.87 -0.57 4.06
C TYR A 160 -4.28 0.12 5.28
N GLU A 161 -2.96 0.20 5.32
CA GLU A 161 -2.24 0.88 6.38
C GLU A 161 -1.80 2.26 5.89
N ARG A 162 -2.05 3.31 6.69
CA ARG A 162 -1.67 4.68 6.36
C ARG A 162 -0.70 5.21 7.40
N TYR A 163 0.41 5.75 6.91
CA TYR A 163 1.47 6.36 7.70
C TYR A 163 1.61 7.83 7.33
N ILE A 164 2.07 8.62 8.30
CA ILE A 164 2.40 10.04 8.16
C ILE A 164 3.85 10.17 8.62
N PHE A 165 4.72 10.65 7.74
CA PHE A 165 6.16 10.82 7.95
C PHE A 165 6.57 12.24 7.63
#